data_AF-A0A4S3KG21-F1
#
_entry.id   AF-A0A4S3KG21-F1
#
_cell.length_a   1.000
_cell.length_b   1.000
_cell.length_c   1.000
_cell.angle_alpha   90.00
_cell.angle_beta   90.00
_cell.angle_gamma   90.00
#
_symmetry.space_group_name_H-M   'P 1'
#
loop_
_entity.id
_entity.type
_entity.pdbx_description
1 polymer ?
#
loop_
_entity_poly.entity_id
_entity_poly.type
_entity_poly.pdbx_seq_one_letter_code
_entity_poly.pdbx_strand_id
1 'polypeptide(L)'
;MVAQLVMDENGHVRAVHPQASTADGPGRALFDDAVEQAAMKWTFTPMYVQHPRGDGTYEMTQKPFSLLYVFDFRMVDGKPVVESAGR
;
A
#
# COMPACT_ATOMS: atom_id res chain seq x y z
N MET A 1 9.72 -3.78 -6.79
CA MET A 1 8.66 -2.94 -7.43
C MET A 1 8.19 -1.90 -6.44
N VAL A 2 7.79 -0.70 -6.90
CA VAL A 2 7.21 0.33 -6.02
C VAL A 2 5.72 0.46 -6.32
N ALA A 3 4.88 0.52 -5.29
CA ALA A 3 3.46 0.82 -5.42
C ALA A 3 3.00 1.76 -4.31
N GLN A 4 2.03 2.60 -4.63
CA GLN A 4 1.27 3.38 -3.65
C GLN A 4 0.05 2.58 -3.23
N LEU A 5 -0.08 2.31 -1.94
CA LEU A 5 -1.23 1.66 -1.34
C LEU A 5 -2.14 2.76 -0.79
N VAL A 6 -3.44 2.67 -1.06
CA VAL A 6 -4.46 3.58 -0.54
C VAL A 6 -5.29 2.82 0.47
N MET A 7 -5.35 3.33 1.69
CA MET A 7 -6.12 2.80 2.80
C MET A 7 -7.37 3.65 3.05
N ASP A 8 -8.45 3.02 3.50
CA ASP A 8 -9.64 3.70 4.02
C ASP A 8 -9.44 4.20 5.47
N GLU A 9 -10.49 4.77 6.08
CA GLU A 9 -10.42 5.26 7.48
C GLU A 9 -10.11 4.17 8.51
N ASN A 10 -10.40 2.91 8.20
CA ASN A 10 -10.19 1.77 9.07
C ASN A 10 -8.85 1.06 8.82
N GLY A 11 -8.07 1.55 7.85
CA GLY A 11 -6.77 1.00 7.49
C GLY A 11 -6.83 -0.17 6.51
N HIS A 12 -7.98 -0.50 5.92
CA HIS A 12 -8.06 -1.52 4.89
C HIS A 12 -7.53 -0.97 3.56
N VAL A 13 -6.73 -1.76 2.84
CA VAL A 13 -6.28 -1.39 1.50
C VAL A 13 -7.47 -1.45 0.54
N ARG A 14 -7.77 -0.33 -0.11
CA ARG A 14 -8.88 -0.20 -1.09
C ARG A 14 -8.40 -0.04 -2.52
N ALA A 15 -7.15 0.37 -2.71
CA ALA A 15 -6.55 0.49 -4.03
C ALA A 15 -5.02 0.34 -3.95
N VAL A 16 -4.45 -0.17 -5.03
CA VAL A 16 -3.01 -0.29 -5.23
C VAL A 16 -2.67 0.38 -6.55
N HIS A 17 -1.71 1.30 -6.52
CA HIS A 17 -1.26 2.05 -7.68
C HIS A 17 0.23 1.78 -7.91
N PRO A 18 0.57 0.76 -8.72
CA PRO A 18 1.92 0.54 -9.20
C PRO A 18 2.54 1.83 -9.73
N GLN A 19 3.74 2.15 -9.27
CA GLN A 19 4.49 3.27 -9.83
C GLN A 19 5.15 2.79 -11.13
N ALA A 20 5.14 3.66 -12.14
CA ALA A 20 5.95 3.47 -13.34
C ALA A 20 7.41 3.37 -12.90
N SER A 21 8.06 2.23 -13.18
CA SER A 21 9.52 2.11 -13.04
C SER A 21 10.11 1.95 -14.42
N THR A 22 11.37 2.32 -14.58
CA THR A 22 12.14 2.26 -15.85
C THR A 22 12.33 0.86 -16.45
N ALA A 23 11.67 -0.17 -15.90
CA ALA A 23 11.74 -1.55 -16.33
C ALA A 23 10.38 -1.99 -16.88
N ASP A 24 10.01 -1.45 -18.04
CA ASP A 24 8.88 -1.90 -18.84
C ASP A 24 9.28 -3.20 -19.56
N GLY A 25 9.36 -4.29 -18.80
CA GLY A 25 9.59 -5.63 -19.32
C GLY A 25 8.27 -6.40 -19.52
N PRO A 26 8.22 -7.42 -20.39
CA PRO A 26 7.01 -8.20 -20.69
C PRO A 26 6.40 -8.93 -19.48
N GLY A 27 7.12 -9.04 -18.35
CA GLY A 27 6.61 -9.60 -17.10
C GLY A 27 5.92 -8.62 -16.17
N ARG A 28 5.91 -7.30 -16.46
CA ARG A 28 5.50 -6.27 -15.50
C ARG A 28 4.09 -6.45 -14.95
N ALA A 29 3.13 -6.76 -15.82
CA ALA A 29 1.74 -6.99 -15.42
C ALA A 29 1.60 -8.13 -14.40
N LEU A 30 2.41 -9.19 -14.50
CA LEU A 30 2.37 -10.29 -13.55
C LEU A 30 2.84 -9.87 -12.15
N PHE A 31 3.83 -8.97 -12.06
CA PHE A 31 4.28 -8.42 -10.80
C PHE A 31 3.25 -7.45 -10.22
N ASP A 32 2.63 -6.62 -11.07
CA ASP A 32 1.57 -5.70 -10.65
C ASP A 32 0.37 -6.46 -10.06
N ASP A 33 -0.11 -7.49 -10.77
CA ASP A 33 -1.18 -8.38 -10.30
C ASP A 33 -0.83 -9.08 -8.98
N ALA A 34 0.41 -9.57 -8.84
CA ALA A 34 0.86 -10.24 -7.62
C ALA A 34 0.90 -9.27 -6.42
N VAL A 35 1.33 -8.03 -6.63
CA VAL A 35 1.31 -6.99 -5.58
C VAL A 35 -0.12 -6.63 -5.21
N GLU A 36 -1.00 -6.42 -6.19
CA GLU A 36 -2.40 -6.09 -5.93
C GLU A 36 -3.09 -7.19 -5.11
N GLN A 37 -2.97 -8.45 -5.54
CA GLN A 37 -3.57 -9.58 -4.84
C GLN A 37 -3.04 -9.77 -3.41
N ALA A 38 -1.76 -9.48 -3.18
CA ALA A 38 -1.16 -9.58 -1.86
C ALA A 38 -1.56 -8.40 -0.95
N ALA A 39 -1.41 -7.17 -1.44
CA ALA A 39 -1.62 -5.95 -0.66
C ALA A 39 -3.10 -5.71 -0.34
N MET A 40 -4.03 -6.08 -1.21
CA MET A 40 -5.48 -5.96 -0.96
C MET A 40 -5.95 -6.79 0.26
N LYS A 41 -5.14 -7.72 0.78
CA LYS A 41 -5.44 -8.51 1.98
C LYS A 41 -4.91 -7.88 3.26
N TRP A 42 -4.11 -6.82 3.16
CA TRP A 42 -3.50 -6.20 4.33
C TRP A 42 -4.48 -5.25 5.04
N THR A 43 -4.27 -5.11 6.34
CA THR A 43 -4.98 -4.15 7.18
C THR A 43 -3.94 -3.43 8.03
N PHE A 44 -3.97 -2.11 7.96
CA PHE A 44 -3.10 -1.22 8.72
C PHE A 44 -3.82 -0.70 9.96
N THR A 45 -3.05 -0.21 10.93
CA THR A 45 -3.64 0.60 12.00
C THR A 45 -4.23 1.87 11.39
N PRO A 46 -5.47 2.25 11.74
CA PRO A 46 -6.07 3.50 11.28
C PRO A 46 -5.17 4.72 11.52
N MET A 47 -5.13 5.62 10.56
CA MET A 47 -4.47 6.90 10.72
C MET A 47 -5.41 7.89 11.40
N TYR A 48 -4.93 8.50 12.47
CA TYR A 48 -5.63 9.54 13.20
C TYR A 48 -4.95 10.89 13.02
N VAL A 49 -5.75 11.93 12.77
CA VAL A 49 -5.30 13.32 12.67
C VAL A 49 -5.83 14.10 13.86
N GLN A 50 -4.94 14.81 14.54
CA GLN A 50 -5.27 15.69 15.65
C GLN A 50 -5.59 17.10 15.13
N HIS A 51 -6.75 17.62 15.53
CA HIS A 51 -7.16 19.00 15.25
C HIS A 51 -7.30 19.78 16.57
N PRO A 52 -6.57 20.88 16.77
CA PRO A 52 -6.73 21.71 17.96
C PRO A 52 -8.09 22.42 17.95
N ARG A 53 -8.80 22.44 19.09
CA ARG A 53 -10.11 23.10 19.25
C ARG A 53 -10.05 24.53 19.80
N GLY A 54 -8.86 25.02 20.12
CA GLY A 54 -8.64 26.38 20.65
C GLY A 54 -8.89 26.53 22.17
N ASP A 55 -9.49 25.54 22.81
CA ASP A 55 -9.68 25.43 24.28
C ASP A 55 -8.55 24.63 24.97
N GLY A 56 -7.46 24.36 24.25
CA GLY A 56 -6.37 23.50 24.69
C GLY A 56 -6.63 21.99 24.55
N THR A 57 -7.81 21.60 24.08
CA THR A 57 -8.14 20.20 23.76
C THR A 57 -7.94 19.90 22.27
N TYR A 58 -7.94 18.60 21.95
CA TYR A 58 -7.79 18.10 20.60
C TYR A 58 -9.00 17.24 20.21
N GLU A 59 -9.41 17.38 18.96
CA GLU A 59 -10.28 16.44 18.29
C GLU A 59 -9.45 15.44 17.49
N MET A 60 -9.83 14.17 17.56
CA MET A 60 -9.22 13.12 16.76
C MET A 60 -10.18 12.72 15.66
N THR A 61 -9.72 12.74 14.40
CA THR A 61 -10.49 12.22 13.27
C THR A 61 -9.70 11.15 12.53
N GLN A 62 -10.40 10.10 12.08
CA GLN A 62 -9.84 9.12 11.16
C GLN A 62 -9.92 9.66 9.74
N LYS A 63 -8.89 9.39 8.93
CA LYS A 63 -8.84 9.77 7.52
C LYS A 63 -8.27 8.65 6.68
N PRO A 64 -8.74 8.49 5.43
CA PRO A 64 -8.03 7.66 4.45
C PRO A 64 -6.61 8.17 4.26
N PHE A 65 -5.68 7.28 3.95
CA PHE A 65 -4.27 7.62 3.78
C PHE A 65 -3.63 6.79 2.68
N SER A 66 -2.42 7.17 2.30
CA SER A 66 -1.64 6.38 1.34
C SER A 66 -0.18 6.31 1.76
N LEU A 67 0.47 5.21 1.38
CA LEU A 67 1.87 4.95 1.64
C LEU A 67 2.52 4.35 0.40
N LEU A 68 3.77 4.72 0.15
CA LEU A 68 4.61 4.03 -0.83
C LEU A 68 5.26 2.83 -0.15
N TYR A 69 5.30 1.70 -0.87
CA TYR A 69 5.98 0.49 -0.44
C TYR A 69 6.85 -0.05 -1.57
N VAL A 70 7.96 -0.66 -1.17
CA VAL A 70 8.84 -1.43 -2.04
C VAL A 70 8.57 -2.92 -1.81
N PHE A 71 8.27 -3.64 -2.89
CA PHE A 71 7.99 -5.08 -2.89
C PHE A 71 9.15 -5.85 -3.51
N ASP A 72 9.58 -6.90 -2.81
CA ASP A 72 10.53 -7.90 -3.28
C ASP A 72 9.79 -9.18 -3.66
N PHE A 73 10.29 -9.86 -4.69
CA PHE A 73 9.63 -11.04 -5.24
C PHE A 73 10.57 -12.22 -5.34
N ARG A 74 9.98 -13.40 -5.20
CA ARG A 74 10.58 -14.68 -5.57
C ARG A 74 9.80 -15.29 -6.72
N MET A 75 10.51 -15.92 -7.66
CA MET A 75 9.87 -16.72 -8.70
C MET A 75 9.62 -18.14 -8.18
N VAL A 76 8.37 -18.61 -8.20
CA VAL A 76 7.97 -19.98 -7.85
C VAL A 76 7.14 -20.53 -9.01
N ASP A 77 7.56 -21.65 -9.60
CA ASP A 77 6.93 -22.26 -10.77
C ASP A 77 6.69 -21.30 -11.95
N GLY A 78 7.62 -20.37 -12.16
CA GLY A 78 7.53 -19.35 -13.20
C GLY A 78 6.56 -18.20 -12.90
N LYS A 79 5.95 -18.15 -11.71
CA LYS A 79 5.09 -17.05 -11.25
C LYS A 79 5.79 -16.21 -10.18
N PRO A 80 5.68 -14.88 -10.22
CA PRO A 80 6.20 -14.03 -9.16
C PRO A 80 5.30 -14.12 -7.91
N VAL A 81 5.91 -14.31 -6.76
CA VAL A 81 5.27 -14.31 -5.44
C VAL A 81 5.96 -13.25 -4.58
N VAL A 82 5.18 -12.40 -3.91
CA VAL A 82 5.70 -11.38 -2.99
C VAL A 82 6.34 -12.06 -1.78
N GLU A 83 7.60 -11.75 -1.50
CA GLU A 83 8.35 -12.33 -0.39
C GLU A 83 8.36 -11.40 0.83
N SER A 84 8.57 -10.11 0.58
CA SER A 84 8.62 -9.07 1.60
C SER A 84 8.19 -7.73 1.03
N ALA A 85 7.76 -6.85 1.94
CA ALA A 85 7.54 -5.46 1.62
C ALA A 85 8.12 -4.55 2.70
N GLY A 86 8.88 -3.55 2.26
CA GLY A 86 9.46 -2.50 3.08
C GLY A 86 8.78 -1.15 2.82
N ARG A 87 8.78 -0.30 3.84
CA ARG A 87 8.28 1.08 3.77
C ARG A 87 9.38 2.05 3.38
#